data_AF-A0A919SKV0-F1
#
_entry.id   AF-A0A919SKV0-F1
#
_cell.length_a   1.000
_cell.length_b   1.000
_cell.length_c   1.000
_cell.angle_alpha   90.00
_cell.angle_beta   90.00
_cell.angle_gamma   90.00
#
_symmetry.space_group_name_H-M   'P 1'
#
loop_
_entity.id
_entity.type
_entity.pdbx_description
1 polymer ?
#
loop_
_entity_poly.entity_id
_entity_poly.type
_entity_poly.pdbx_seq_one_letter_code
_entity_poly.pdbx_strand_id
1 'polypeptide(L)'
;MRLSALSGVLCAAALVTASLSLPGAATAAIPSTSCAPGGVTAADRSVAQRLRPAMTGQRLGSALTGYNVSCARAIVRHVIGRGLPARAAVIAVTTAITESTLHNYTLAVDHDSLGLFQQRPSMGWGSPEQLLDPGFATGAFLDKMLRSYPASSWMAGDIGRISQRVQVSRYPAAYGPEANDARLLVGQLWTSSTGTSATATTTPTTTGTPKKSTKKKPAGPFSKSLLQTVPGLPGTFDDRHRLLLSDWNGDGHSDLVVLQQSGTTSGATEVRIVSGASKFQHLLLHTAIPLGPTDVRHEFAMADWNFDGRPDLVVTQKSGTASGRTEVRVLDGASFLRRYLQETATVLGPSDACYAFAVADWNADGRVDVAVIQKCGTKSGRTEVRVLDGASDLQRYLQDSPTPLGPTDARHTFTVADFNGDLNLDLVVTQKSGAKSDRTVLQVLDGAAQYRNLLGKPINTRVSTDDRHSLSVLDWNRDGRLDLVVVQKYGAATGRTEAKILAG
;
A
#
# COMPACT_ATOMS: atom_id res chain seq x y z
N MET A 1 74.51 -45.89 -23.21
CA MET A 1 73.66 -46.88 -22.51
C MET A 1 73.29 -46.26 -21.17
N ARG A 2 72.00 -46.29 -20.78
CA ARG A 2 71.45 -45.61 -19.57
C ARG A 2 72.34 -45.74 -18.32
N LEU A 3 72.48 -44.65 -17.56
CA LEU A 3 72.79 -44.52 -16.11
C LEU A 3 73.10 -43.02 -15.88
N SER A 4 72.73 -42.27 -14.84
CA SER A 4 71.88 -42.44 -13.65
C SER A 4 71.75 -41.04 -13.00
N ALA A 5 70.74 -40.86 -12.14
CA ALA A 5 70.32 -39.62 -11.49
C ALA A 5 71.35 -38.96 -10.56
N LEU A 6 71.25 -37.63 -10.40
CA LEU A 6 71.67 -36.93 -9.17
C LEU A 6 70.63 -35.88 -8.77
N SER A 7 70.11 -36.06 -7.56
CA SER A 7 69.16 -35.19 -6.85
C SER A 7 69.83 -33.88 -6.42
N GLY A 8 69.16 -32.75 -6.64
CA GLY A 8 69.53 -31.43 -6.10
C GLY A 8 68.40 -30.87 -5.24
N VAL A 9 68.66 -30.80 -3.93
CA VAL A 9 67.79 -30.23 -2.90
C VAL A 9 67.81 -28.69 -3.02
N LEU A 10 66.64 -28.06 -3.21
CA LEU A 10 66.49 -26.61 -3.12
C LEU A 10 66.01 -26.22 -1.70
N CYS A 11 66.85 -25.47 -0.96
CA CYS A 11 66.46 -24.83 0.29
C CYS A 11 65.41 -23.73 0.03
N ALA A 12 64.25 -23.85 0.65
CA ALA A 12 63.26 -22.78 0.72
C ALA A 12 63.65 -21.77 1.82
N ALA A 13 63.96 -20.54 1.44
CA ALA A 13 64.10 -19.44 2.38
C ALA A 13 62.70 -18.96 2.82
N ALA A 14 62.37 -19.12 4.10
CA ALA A 14 61.15 -18.59 4.68
C ALA A 14 61.28 -17.07 4.89
N LEU A 15 60.56 -16.28 4.09
CA LEU A 15 60.28 -14.87 4.41
C LEU A 15 59.09 -14.81 5.37
N VAL A 16 59.35 -14.51 6.62
CA VAL A 16 58.32 -14.13 7.60
C VAL A 16 57.92 -12.69 7.30
N THR A 17 56.78 -12.49 6.64
CA THR A 17 56.14 -11.18 6.53
C THR A 17 55.28 -10.94 7.77
N ALA A 18 55.80 -10.13 8.71
CA ALA A 18 54.99 -9.60 9.79
C ALA A 18 53.99 -8.58 9.20
N SER A 19 52.74 -8.99 9.02
CA SER A 19 51.64 -8.12 8.62
C SER A 19 51.25 -7.22 9.80
N LEU A 20 51.77 -5.98 9.84
CA LEU A 20 51.19 -4.93 10.67
C LEU A 20 49.76 -4.68 10.17
N SER A 21 48.78 -5.12 10.96
CA SER A 21 47.37 -4.79 10.77
C SER A 21 47.16 -3.36 11.24
N LEU A 22 47.12 -2.40 10.32
CA LEU A 22 46.64 -1.05 10.62
C LEU A 22 45.14 -1.12 10.94
N PRO A 23 44.66 -0.56 12.06
CA PRO A 23 43.22 -0.44 12.30
C PRO A 23 42.61 0.42 11.20
N GLY A 24 41.54 -0.08 10.57
CA GLY A 24 40.83 0.63 9.52
C GLY A 24 40.43 2.03 9.97
N ALA A 25 40.70 3.03 9.14
CA ALA A 25 40.32 4.41 9.41
C ALA A 25 38.81 4.49 9.59
N ALA A 26 38.36 4.83 10.80
CA ALA A 26 36.97 5.22 11.04
C ALA A 26 36.73 6.54 10.28
N THR A 27 35.85 6.52 9.28
CA THR A 27 35.35 7.74 8.65
C THR A 27 34.62 8.56 9.70
N ALA A 28 35.07 9.80 9.93
CA ALA A 28 34.41 10.71 10.87
C ALA A 28 32.97 10.97 10.41
N ALA A 29 32.01 10.86 11.33
CA ALA A 29 30.61 11.14 11.05
C ALA A 29 30.41 12.63 10.71
N ILE A 30 29.54 12.91 9.73
CA ILE A 30 29.21 14.29 9.34
C ILE A 30 28.49 14.99 10.51
N PRO A 31 28.96 16.18 10.95
CA PRO A 31 28.33 16.92 12.03
C PRO A 31 26.84 17.19 11.76
N SER A 32 25.99 16.98 12.77
CA SER A 32 24.53 17.10 12.68
C SER A 32 23.97 17.91 13.85
N THR A 33 22.88 18.64 13.61
CA THR A 33 22.15 19.39 14.66
C THR A 33 20.82 18.75 15.04
N SER A 34 20.18 19.20 16.11
CA SER A 34 18.88 18.70 16.55
C SER A 34 17.78 19.05 15.54
N CYS A 35 16.87 18.10 15.28
CA CYS A 35 15.71 18.33 14.43
C CYS A 35 14.48 18.85 15.19
N ALA A 36 14.49 18.84 16.52
CA ALA A 36 13.36 19.26 17.33
C ALA A 36 13.83 20.09 18.54
N PRO A 37 13.07 21.11 18.98
CA PRO A 37 13.43 21.94 20.14
C PRO A 37 13.68 21.17 21.45
N GLY A 38 13.10 19.97 21.61
CA GLY A 38 13.31 19.08 22.76
C GLY A 38 14.26 17.90 22.50
N GLY A 39 14.92 17.86 21.35
CA GLY A 39 15.81 16.77 20.95
C GLY A 39 15.11 15.40 20.86
N VAL A 40 15.88 14.35 21.14
CA VAL A 40 15.46 12.95 21.08
C VAL A 40 14.74 12.54 22.37
N THR A 41 13.50 12.08 22.22
CA THR A 41 12.63 11.66 23.34
C THR A 41 12.71 10.15 23.59
N ALA A 42 12.20 9.69 24.74
CA ALA A 42 12.03 8.26 25.01
C ALA A 42 11.06 7.58 24.02
N ALA A 43 10.01 8.29 23.60
CA ALA A 43 9.07 7.82 22.59
C ALA A 43 9.77 7.57 21.24
N ASP A 44 10.67 8.48 20.82
CA ASP A 44 11.44 8.32 19.59
C ASP A 44 12.32 7.06 19.62
N ARG A 45 12.99 6.82 20.76
CA ARG A 45 13.81 5.60 20.95
C ARG A 45 12.95 4.33 20.90
N SER A 46 11.77 4.38 21.51
CA SER A 46 10.83 3.25 21.52
C SER A 46 10.27 2.94 20.14
N VAL A 47 9.90 3.96 19.35
CA VAL A 47 9.50 3.80 17.94
C VAL A 47 10.63 3.19 17.12
N ALA A 48 11.86 3.69 17.27
CA ALA A 48 13.02 3.13 16.56
C ALA A 48 13.21 1.64 16.86
N GLN A 49 13.17 1.26 18.14
CA GLN A 49 13.32 -0.14 18.56
C GLN A 49 12.23 -1.05 17.97
N ARG A 50 10.97 -0.59 17.95
CA ARG A 50 9.86 -1.37 17.39
C ARG A 50 9.98 -1.57 15.88
N LEU A 51 10.39 -0.54 15.14
CA LEU A 51 10.36 -0.56 13.68
C LEU A 51 11.58 -1.23 13.04
N ARG A 52 12.76 -1.19 13.69
CA ARG A 52 14.02 -1.76 13.15
C ARG A 52 13.89 -3.13 12.48
N PRO A 53 13.17 -4.13 13.03
CA PRO A 53 13.05 -5.45 12.40
C PRO A 53 12.31 -5.46 11.06
N ALA A 54 11.47 -4.44 10.80
CA ALA A 54 10.68 -4.31 9.59
C ALA A 54 11.29 -3.34 8.56
N MET A 55 12.37 -2.64 8.92
CA MET A 55 13.05 -1.67 8.05
C MET A 55 13.96 -2.40 7.06
N THR A 56 13.78 -2.11 5.78
CA THR A 56 14.44 -2.80 4.66
C THR A 56 15.18 -1.85 3.74
N GLY A 57 15.12 -0.53 4.00
CA GLY A 57 15.83 0.49 3.22
C GLY A 57 17.34 0.25 3.20
N GLN A 58 17.96 0.64 2.08
CA GLN A 58 19.39 0.45 1.86
C GLN A 58 20.24 1.44 2.67
N ARG A 59 19.69 2.64 2.92
CA ARG A 59 20.37 3.73 3.62
C ARG A 59 20.02 3.75 5.09
N LEU A 60 18.73 3.80 5.44
CA LEU A 60 18.32 3.85 6.85
C LEU A 60 18.21 2.45 7.44
N GLY A 61 17.29 1.64 6.93
CA GLY A 61 17.14 0.24 7.31
C GLY A 61 17.14 0.01 8.82
N SER A 62 17.80 -1.08 9.23
CA SER A 62 17.93 -1.45 10.64
C SER A 62 18.84 -0.51 11.46
N ALA A 63 19.54 0.45 10.82
CA ALA A 63 20.35 1.46 11.50
C ALA A 63 19.52 2.58 12.13
N LEU A 64 18.20 2.61 11.90
CA LEU A 64 17.25 3.58 12.47
C LEU A 64 17.52 3.86 13.97
N THR A 65 17.68 5.12 14.35
CA THR A 65 17.85 5.53 15.76
C THR A 65 16.74 6.48 16.22
N GLY A 66 16.67 6.74 17.54
CA GLY A 66 15.77 7.77 18.07
C GLY A 66 16.06 9.17 17.51
N TYR A 67 17.30 9.45 17.07
CA TYR A 67 17.61 10.71 16.39
C TYR A 67 16.90 10.81 15.04
N ASN A 68 17.00 9.77 14.20
CA ASN A 68 16.31 9.72 12.91
C ASN A 68 14.79 9.83 13.08
N VAL A 69 14.22 9.15 14.09
CA VAL A 69 12.79 9.27 14.42
C VAL A 69 12.44 10.71 14.85
N SER A 70 13.29 11.38 15.62
CA SER A 70 13.05 12.79 16.01
C SER A 70 13.03 13.74 14.80
N CYS A 71 13.83 13.46 13.78
CA CYS A 71 13.87 14.20 12.52
C CYS A 71 12.64 13.92 11.66
N ALA A 72 12.26 12.65 11.47
CA ALA A 72 11.02 12.28 10.81
C ALA A 72 9.80 12.91 11.51
N ARG A 73 9.78 12.94 12.84
CA ARG A 73 8.74 13.60 13.65
C ARG A 73 8.65 15.10 13.40
N ALA A 74 9.77 15.78 13.17
CA ALA A 74 9.77 17.20 12.81
C ALA A 74 9.14 17.44 11.42
N ILE A 75 9.53 16.63 10.44
CA ILE A 75 8.95 16.64 9.08
C ILE A 75 7.44 16.39 9.14
N VAL A 76 7.01 15.30 9.81
CA VAL A 76 5.59 14.91 9.95
C VAL A 76 4.77 16.02 10.60
N ARG A 77 5.26 16.63 11.68
CA ARG A 77 4.55 17.75 12.34
C ARG A 77 4.39 18.95 11.42
N HIS A 78 5.40 19.26 10.61
CA HIS A 78 5.31 20.36 9.66
C HIS A 78 4.30 20.07 8.55
N VAL A 79 4.26 18.84 8.03
CA VAL A 79 3.26 18.40 7.03
C VAL A 79 1.84 18.50 7.60
N ILE A 80 1.63 18.03 8.83
CA ILE A 80 0.34 18.16 9.54
C ILE A 80 -0.02 19.64 9.72
N GLY A 81 0.93 20.47 10.15
CA GLY A 81 0.72 21.91 10.34
C GLY A 81 0.35 22.64 9.04
N ARG A 82 0.75 22.11 7.89
CA ARG A 82 0.34 22.60 6.57
C ARG A 82 -0.99 22.06 6.06
N GLY A 83 -1.65 21.16 6.80
CA GLY A 83 -2.90 20.53 6.38
C GLY A 83 -2.76 19.57 5.19
N LEU A 84 -1.54 19.07 4.93
CA LEU A 84 -1.29 18.11 3.86
C LEU A 84 -1.51 16.66 4.38
N PRO A 85 -1.93 15.72 3.52
CA PRO A 85 -2.18 14.34 3.91
C PRO A 85 -0.90 13.57 4.22
N ALA A 86 -1.05 12.42 4.89
CA ALA A 86 0.05 11.56 5.35
C ALA A 86 1.03 11.17 4.23
N ARG A 87 0.53 10.97 3.00
CA ARG A 87 1.35 10.69 1.82
C ARG A 87 2.41 11.77 1.55
N ALA A 88 2.12 13.04 1.80
CA ALA A 88 3.11 14.11 1.67
C ALA A 88 4.25 13.96 2.69
N ALA A 89 3.95 13.48 3.90
CA ALA A 89 4.97 13.16 4.89
C ALA A 89 5.78 11.93 4.48
N VAL A 90 5.15 10.89 3.91
CA VAL A 90 5.90 9.74 3.37
C VAL A 90 6.90 10.21 2.31
N ILE A 91 6.45 10.99 1.32
CA ILE A 91 7.32 11.52 0.26
C ILE A 91 8.47 12.37 0.84
N ALA A 92 8.18 13.27 1.79
CA ALA A 92 9.20 14.12 2.40
C ALA A 92 10.20 13.31 3.24
N VAL A 93 9.73 12.32 4.02
CA VAL A 93 10.60 11.45 4.81
C VAL A 93 11.43 10.54 3.91
N THR A 94 10.87 9.96 2.83
CA THR A 94 11.62 9.20 1.82
C THR A 94 12.76 10.03 1.28
N THR A 95 12.47 11.27 0.86
CA THR A 95 13.50 12.20 0.38
C THR A 95 14.59 12.41 1.43
N ALA A 96 14.23 12.77 2.67
CA ALA A 96 15.22 13.03 3.71
C ALA A 96 16.04 11.78 4.09
N ILE A 97 15.48 10.56 4.00
CA ILE A 97 16.24 9.32 4.13
C ILE A 97 17.27 9.20 3.01
N THR A 98 16.85 9.41 1.76
CA THR A 98 17.75 9.29 0.61
C THR A 98 18.88 10.30 0.65
N GLU A 99 18.58 11.55 0.97
CA GLU A 99 19.55 12.65 0.93
C GLU A 99 20.53 12.61 2.11
N SER A 100 20.05 12.32 3.33
CA SER A 100 20.87 12.48 4.54
C SER A 100 20.81 11.28 5.49
N THR A 101 20.13 10.20 5.12
CA THR A 101 19.81 9.11 6.05
C THR A 101 19.04 9.64 7.27
N LEU A 102 18.18 10.65 7.07
CA LEU A 102 17.49 11.41 8.12
C LEU A 102 18.43 12.07 9.15
N HIS A 103 19.46 12.77 8.68
CA HIS A 103 20.32 13.59 9.51
C HIS A 103 20.28 15.07 9.09
N ASN A 104 20.24 15.96 10.09
CA ASN A 104 20.27 17.40 9.82
C ASN A 104 21.72 17.89 9.78
N TYR A 105 22.43 17.59 8.69
CA TYR A 105 23.85 17.87 8.54
C TYR A 105 24.15 19.37 8.54
N THR A 106 25.07 19.79 9.41
CA THR A 106 25.53 21.19 9.53
C THR A 106 26.73 21.51 8.66
N LEU A 107 27.39 20.47 8.12
CA LEU A 107 28.53 20.59 7.25
C LEU A 107 28.13 20.15 5.84
N ALA A 108 28.43 20.99 4.85
CA ALA A 108 28.28 20.61 3.46
C ALA A 108 29.39 19.63 3.06
N VAL A 109 28.98 18.43 2.64
CA VAL A 109 29.89 17.36 2.20
C VAL A 109 29.88 17.19 0.68
N ASP A 110 28.74 17.50 0.05
CA ASP A 110 28.61 17.60 -1.40
C ASP A 110 28.15 19.01 -1.79
N HIS A 111 29.03 19.76 -2.45
CA HIS A 111 28.87 21.19 -2.76
C HIS A 111 28.57 22.04 -1.51
N ASP A 112 27.51 22.85 -1.55
CA ASP A 112 26.99 23.69 -0.46
C ASP A 112 25.69 23.11 0.14
N SER A 113 25.46 21.80 -0.01
CA SER A 113 24.25 21.12 0.44
C SER A 113 24.18 21.00 1.96
N LEU A 114 23.04 21.37 2.56
CA LEU A 114 22.85 21.37 4.02
C LEU A 114 21.54 20.72 4.44
N GLY A 115 21.50 20.30 5.71
CA GLY A 115 20.29 19.88 6.41
C GLY A 115 19.65 18.59 5.92
N LEU A 116 18.42 18.33 6.36
CA LEU A 116 17.71 17.05 6.15
C LEU A 116 17.58 16.65 4.68
N PHE A 117 17.36 17.62 3.80
CA PHE A 117 17.08 17.41 2.38
C PHE A 117 18.30 17.68 1.49
N GLN A 118 19.48 17.92 2.09
CA GLN A 118 20.71 18.28 1.35
C GLN A 118 20.44 19.39 0.31
N GLN A 119 19.70 20.41 0.72
CA GLN A 119 19.32 21.52 -0.14
C GLN A 119 20.47 22.52 -0.27
N ARG A 120 20.55 23.19 -1.42
CA ARG A 120 21.67 24.09 -1.75
C ARG A 120 21.25 25.56 -1.71
N PRO A 121 21.90 26.40 -0.89
CA PRO A 121 21.70 27.85 -0.94
C PRO A 121 21.93 28.43 -2.33
N SER A 122 22.98 27.99 -3.04
CA SER A 122 23.29 28.47 -4.39
C SER A 122 22.21 28.14 -5.43
N MET A 123 21.29 27.21 -5.13
CA MET A 123 20.19 26.82 -6.01
C MET A 123 18.86 27.47 -5.58
N GLY A 124 18.89 28.44 -4.66
CA GLY A 124 17.73 29.22 -4.25
C GLY A 124 16.80 28.51 -3.27
N TRP A 125 17.24 27.45 -2.59
CA TRP A 125 16.42 26.76 -1.60
C TRP A 125 16.25 27.53 -0.28
N GLY A 126 17.20 28.40 0.07
CA GLY A 126 17.20 29.19 1.30
C GLY A 126 18.62 29.56 1.74
N SER A 127 18.75 30.38 2.78
CA SER A 127 20.04 30.64 3.45
C SER A 127 20.53 29.41 4.22
N PRO A 128 21.84 29.27 4.48
CA PRO A 128 22.37 28.16 5.29
C PRO A 128 21.63 27.94 6.61
N GLU A 129 21.34 29.02 7.35
CA GLU A 129 20.62 28.95 8.64
C GLU A 129 19.19 28.44 8.48
N GLN A 130 18.51 28.86 7.40
CA GLN A 130 17.17 28.39 7.07
C GLN A 130 17.16 26.90 6.69
N LEU A 131 18.18 26.41 5.98
CA LEU A 131 18.23 24.99 5.59
C LEU A 131 18.56 24.05 6.76
N LEU A 132 19.12 24.57 7.85
CA LEU A 132 19.29 23.85 9.11
C LEU A 132 18.04 23.85 9.98
N ASP A 133 17.03 24.68 9.69
CA ASP A 133 15.72 24.62 10.32
C ASP A 133 14.84 23.55 9.63
N PRO A 134 14.48 22.45 10.32
CA PRO A 134 13.70 21.38 9.72
C PRO A 134 12.33 21.81 9.21
N GLY A 135 11.70 22.81 9.85
CA GLY A 135 10.41 23.33 9.44
C GLY A 135 10.52 24.06 8.11
N PHE A 136 11.49 24.98 7.99
CA PHE A 136 11.76 25.71 6.76
C PHE A 136 12.16 24.76 5.62
N ALA A 137 13.14 23.89 5.84
CA ALA A 137 13.63 22.96 4.81
C ALA A 137 12.51 22.03 4.30
N THR A 138 11.67 21.53 5.22
CA THR A 138 10.48 20.74 4.86
C THR A 138 9.47 21.59 4.08
N GLY A 139 9.20 22.81 4.53
CA GLY A 139 8.29 23.75 3.85
C GLY A 139 8.73 24.03 2.41
N ALA A 140 10.02 24.31 2.20
CA ALA A 140 10.60 24.56 0.89
C ALA A 140 10.49 23.33 -0.04
N PHE A 141 10.78 22.13 0.48
CA PHE A 141 10.59 20.87 -0.25
C PHE A 141 9.14 20.70 -0.70
N LEU A 142 8.19 20.84 0.22
CA LEU A 142 6.76 20.69 -0.06
C LEU A 142 6.26 21.73 -1.07
N ASP A 143 6.72 22.99 -0.98
CA ASP A 143 6.36 24.03 -1.94
C ASP A 143 6.83 23.69 -3.36
N LYS A 144 8.04 23.15 -3.50
CA LYS A 144 8.53 22.69 -4.79
C LYS A 144 7.74 21.48 -5.28
N MET A 145 7.42 20.51 -4.41
CA MET A 145 6.58 19.35 -4.74
C MET A 145 5.22 19.78 -5.30
N LEU A 146 4.51 20.67 -4.60
CA LEU A 146 3.20 21.17 -5.01
C LEU A 146 3.25 21.92 -6.35
N ARG A 147 4.32 22.67 -6.62
CA ARG A 147 4.54 23.33 -7.93
C ARG A 147 4.87 22.34 -9.05
N SER A 148 5.65 21.30 -8.75
CA SER A 148 6.06 20.28 -9.72
C SER A 148 4.96 19.29 -10.11
N TYR A 149 3.91 19.19 -9.27
CA TYR A 149 2.77 18.28 -9.42
C TYR A 149 1.44 19.04 -9.28
N PRO A 150 1.03 19.83 -10.29
CA PRO A 150 -0.26 20.51 -10.27
C PRO A 150 -1.42 19.52 -10.22
N ALA A 151 -2.60 20.02 -9.82
CA ALA A 151 -3.82 19.23 -9.65
C ALA A 151 -3.66 18.01 -8.71
N SER A 152 -2.74 18.08 -7.76
CA SER A 152 -2.46 17.01 -6.79
C SER A 152 -2.06 15.66 -7.40
N SER A 153 -1.46 15.67 -8.59
CA SER A 153 -0.99 14.45 -9.27
C SER A 153 0.05 13.64 -8.47
N TRP A 154 0.69 14.24 -7.47
CA TRP A 154 1.57 13.55 -6.51
C TRP A 154 0.84 12.62 -5.53
N MET A 155 -0.50 12.74 -5.42
CA MET A 155 -1.31 11.85 -4.57
C MET A 155 -1.36 10.41 -5.09
N ALA A 156 -1.09 10.22 -6.38
CA ALA A 156 -0.88 8.92 -7.01
C ALA A 156 0.59 8.82 -7.46
N GLY A 157 0.97 7.70 -8.06
CA GLY A 157 2.30 7.54 -8.65
C GLY A 157 3.38 6.97 -7.72
N ASP A 158 4.54 6.66 -8.30
CA ASP A 158 5.71 6.17 -7.57
C ASP A 158 6.35 7.28 -6.72
N ILE A 159 6.50 7.03 -5.42
CA ILE A 159 7.09 7.96 -4.45
C ILE A 159 8.53 8.32 -4.85
N GLY A 160 9.30 7.34 -5.35
CA GLY A 160 10.69 7.58 -5.73
C GLY A 160 10.82 8.57 -6.88
N ARG A 161 10.03 8.40 -7.94
CA ARG A 161 9.91 9.35 -9.05
C ARG A 161 9.45 10.74 -8.60
N ILE A 162 8.53 10.81 -7.64
CA ILE A 162 8.08 12.09 -7.07
C ILE A 162 9.23 12.81 -6.37
N SER A 163 9.90 12.14 -5.42
CA SER A 163 11.05 12.68 -4.71
C SER A 163 12.15 13.14 -5.68
N GLN A 164 12.47 12.31 -6.69
CA GLN A 164 13.45 12.65 -7.71
C GLN A 164 13.06 13.88 -8.52
N ARG A 165 11.79 14.01 -8.95
CA ARG A 165 11.37 15.20 -9.72
C ARG A 165 11.54 16.48 -8.90
N VAL A 166 11.30 16.42 -7.59
CA VAL A 166 11.45 17.56 -6.70
C VAL A 166 12.93 17.89 -6.48
N GLN A 167 13.76 16.90 -6.18
CA GLN A 167 15.17 17.15 -5.85
C GLN A 167 16.08 17.34 -7.06
N VAL A 168 15.77 16.68 -8.17
CA VAL A 168 16.60 16.64 -9.38
C VAL A 168 18.01 16.09 -9.05
N SER A 169 18.06 14.97 -8.34
CA SER A 169 19.31 14.31 -7.95
C SER A 169 19.96 13.56 -9.12
N ARG A 170 21.28 13.31 -9.02
CA ARG A 170 22.03 12.46 -9.96
C ARG A 170 21.65 10.97 -9.85
N TYR A 171 21.02 10.55 -8.76
CA TYR A 171 20.73 9.15 -8.44
C TYR A 171 19.23 8.88 -8.27
N PRO A 172 18.43 8.93 -9.35
CA PRO A 172 16.97 8.82 -9.28
C PRO A 172 16.46 7.51 -8.67
N ALA A 173 17.20 6.42 -8.83
CA ALA A 173 16.81 5.11 -8.30
C ALA A 173 17.03 4.97 -6.78
N ALA A 174 17.63 5.96 -6.11
CA ALA A 174 17.97 5.87 -4.69
C ALA A 174 16.79 6.16 -3.72
N TYR A 175 15.64 6.63 -4.24
CA TYR A 175 14.49 6.96 -3.41
C TYR A 175 13.54 5.78 -3.16
N GLY A 176 13.21 5.02 -4.21
CA GLY A 176 12.27 3.89 -4.11
C GLY A 176 12.57 2.91 -2.98
N PRO A 177 13.83 2.45 -2.80
CA PRO A 177 14.19 1.54 -1.72
C PRO A 177 13.91 2.05 -0.30
N GLU A 178 13.83 3.36 -0.10
CA GLU A 178 13.63 3.98 1.22
C GLU A 178 12.16 4.30 1.52
N ALA A 179 11.26 4.14 0.55
CA ALA A 179 9.87 4.54 0.68
C ALA A 179 9.08 3.65 1.68
N ASN A 180 9.41 2.35 1.76
CA ASN A 180 8.87 1.46 2.79
C ASN A 180 9.19 1.95 4.21
N ASP A 181 10.47 2.27 4.46
CA ASP A 181 10.96 2.72 5.76
C ASP A 181 10.30 4.05 6.15
N ALA A 182 10.16 4.98 5.18
CA ALA A 182 9.43 6.22 5.38
C ALA A 182 7.96 5.99 5.71
N ARG A 183 7.27 5.08 5.00
CA ARG A 183 5.86 4.74 5.25
C ARG A 183 5.66 4.19 6.66
N LEU A 184 6.51 3.25 7.09
CA LEU A 184 6.48 2.68 8.43
C LEU A 184 6.70 3.74 9.52
N LEU A 185 7.67 4.64 9.31
CA LEU A 185 7.95 5.75 10.23
C LEU A 185 6.78 6.73 10.33
N VAL A 186 6.26 7.17 9.18
CA VAL A 186 5.14 8.12 9.12
C VAL A 186 3.90 7.49 9.74
N GLY A 187 3.58 6.23 9.45
CA GLY A 187 2.44 5.53 10.04
C GLY A 187 2.41 5.59 11.57
N GLN A 188 3.54 5.31 12.22
CA GLN A 188 3.67 5.39 13.68
C GLN A 188 3.54 6.83 14.22
N LEU A 189 4.10 7.81 13.50
CA LEU A 189 4.13 9.21 13.92
C LEU A 189 2.81 9.94 13.63
N TRP A 190 2.10 9.54 12.58
CA TRP A 190 0.86 10.15 12.11
C TRP A 190 -0.28 9.85 13.08
N THR A 191 -0.51 8.57 13.38
CA THR A 191 -1.51 8.09 14.35
C THR A 191 -1.32 8.69 15.75
N SER A 192 -0.07 8.78 16.21
CA SER A 192 0.28 9.42 17.49
C SER A 192 -0.06 10.91 17.53
N SER A 193 0.06 11.60 16.38
CA SER A 193 -0.18 13.04 16.26
C SER A 193 -1.66 13.38 16.10
N THR A 194 -2.42 12.59 15.34
CA THR A 194 -3.85 12.81 15.09
C THR A 194 -4.75 12.30 16.22
N GLY A 195 -4.34 11.22 16.91
CA GLY A 195 -5.07 10.65 18.05
C GLY A 195 -5.15 11.55 19.28
N THR A 196 -4.30 12.58 19.38
CA THR A 196 -4.30 13.51 20.52
C THR A 196 -5.36 14.63 20.38
N SER A 197 -5.89 14.88 19.17
CA SER A 197 -6.88 15.95 18.94
C SER A 197 -8.34 15.57 19.27
N ALA A 198 -8.64 14.32 19.61
CA ALA A 198 -10.01 13.90 19.94
C ALA A 198 -10.46 14.23 21.38
N THR A 199 -9.62 14.86 22.20
CA THR A 199 -9.90 15.05 23.63
C THR A 199 -9.56 16.47 24.13
N ALA A 200 -10.04 17.52 23.46
CA ALA A 200 -10.02 18.86 24.06
C ALA A 200 -11.03 19.81 23.40
N THR A 201 -12.20 19.96 24.01
CA THR A 201 -12.79 21.28 24.31
C THR A 201 -13.90 21.06 25.34
N THR A 202 -13.56 21.27 26.62
CA THR A 202 -14.55 21.64 27.64
C THR A 202 -14.22 23.07 28.06
N THR A 203 -15.19 23.96 27.88
CA THR A 203 -15.22 25.26 28.57
C THR A 203 -16.61 25.39 29.20
N PRO A 204 -16.73 25.95 30.42
CA PRO A 204 -17.83 25.62 31.31
C PRO A 204 -18.94 26.69 31.36
N THR A 205 -20.08 26.26 31.92
CA THR A 205 -21.13 27.04 32.60
C THR A 205 -22.25 27.64 31.74
N THR A 206 -23.40 26.97 31.76
CA THR A 206 -24.66 27.60 32.22
C THR A 206 -25.62 26.51 32.70
N THR A 207 -26.12 26.71 33.92
CA THR A 207 -27.07 25.86 34.64
C THR A 207 -28.42 25.80 33.92
N GLY A 208 -28.73 24.65 33.33
CA GLY A 208 -30.05 24.29 32.83
C GLY A 208 -30.24 22.78 32.96
N THR A 209 -31.19 22.38 33.79
CA THR A 209 -31.52 20.97 34.08
C THR A 209 -31.78 20.17 32.80
N PRO A 210 -31.04 19.08 32.48
CA PRO A 210 -31.29 18.31 31.28
C PRO A 210 -32.41 17.29 31.50
N LYS A 211 -33.48 17.45 30.72
CA LYS A 211 -34.50 16.43 30.44
C LYS A 211 -33.80 15.16 29.93
N LYS A 212 -34.11 13.99 30.51
CA LYS A 212 -33.58 12.67 30.11
C LYS A 212 -33.82 12.44 28.61
N SER A 213 -32.80 12.72 27.80
CA SER A 213 -32.69 12.26 26.42
C SER A 213 -32.07 10.87 26.44
N THR A 214 -32.82 9.87 25.98
CA THR A 214 -32.30 8.53 25.71
C THR A 214 -31.26 8.64 24.60
N LYS A 215 -29.98 8.75 24.95
CA LYS A 215 -28.86 8.64 24.00
C LYS A 215 -28.97 7.28 23.31
N LYS A 216 -29.45 7.28 22.06
CA LYS A 216 -29.39 6.14 21.14
C LYS A 216 -27.92 5.71 21.08
N LYS A 217 -27.64 4.47 21.48
CA LYS A 217 -26.31 3.86 21.38
C LYS A 217 -25.75 4.15 19.97
N PRO A 218 -24.51 4.65 19.83
CA PRO A 218 -23.91 4.89 18.53
C PRO A 218 -24.09 3.64 17.67
N ALA A 219 -24.69 3.81 16.50
CA ALA A 219 -24.76 2.73 15.54
C ALA A 219 -23.32 2.53 15.06
N GLY A 220 -22.71 1.38 15.36
CA GLY A 220 -21.33 1.10 14.95
C GLY A 220 -21.14 1.18 13.43
N PRO A 221 -19.91 0.99 12.92
CA PRO A 221 -19.64 1.03 11.49
C PRO A 221 -20.56 0.07 10.72
N PHE A 222 -20.86 0.42 9.48
CA PHE A 222 -21.72 -0.30 8.53
C PHE A 222 -23.21 -0.42 8.94
N SER A 223 -23.68 0.52 9.75
CA SER A 223 -25.08 0.55 10.23
C SER A 223 -25.98 1.57 9.52
N LYS A 224 -25.38 2.56 8.85
CA LYS A 224 -26.06 3.59 8.07
C LYS A 224 -25.95 3.25 6.59
N SER A 225 -27.09 3.19 5.89
CA SER A 225 -27.08 3.08 4.42
C SER A 225 -26.79 4.45 3.82
N LEU A 226 -25.78 4.55 2.95
CA LEU A 226 -25.51 5.75 2.13
C LEU A 226 -26.29 5.72 0.82
N LEU A 227 -26.45 4.52 0.25
CA LEU A 227 -27.20 4.27 -0.98
C LEU A 227 -27.83 2.88 -0.91
N GLN A 228 -29.00 2.71 -1.50
CA GLN A 228 -29.75 1.43 -1.48
C GLN A 228 -30.02 0.85 -2.87
N THR A 229 -30.11 1.69 -3.90
CA THR A 229 -30.30 1.26 -5.30
C THR A 229 -29.57 2.21 -6.22
N VAL A 230 -28.91 1.69 -7.26
CA VAL A 230 -28.38 2.51 -8.36
C VAL A 230 -29.23 2.27 -9.61
N PRO A 231 -29.99 3.26 -10.07
CA PRO A 231 -30.63 3.16 -11.38
C PRO A 231 -29.53 3.01 -12.44
N GLY A 232 -29.73 2.20 -13.48
CA GLY A 232 -28.86 2.19 -14.67
C GLY A 232 -27.88 1.04 -14.84
N LEU A 233 -27.76 0.11 -13.88
CA LEU A 233 -26.95 -1.10 -14.10
C LEU A 233 -27.62 -2.01 -15.15
N PRO A 234 -26.97 -2.30 -16.30
CA PRO A 234 -27.61 -3.04 -17.37
C PRO A 234 -27.80 -4.51 -16.99
N GLY A 235 -29.05 -4.99 -17.04
CA GLY A 235 -29.42 -6.41 -16.97
C GLY A 235 -29.22 -7.09 -15.60
N THR A 236 -29.55 -8.38 -15.57
CA THR A 236 -29.19 -9.30 -14.50
C THR A 236 -27.86 -9.94 -14.83
N PHE A 237 -26.89 -9.87 -13.92
CA PHE A 237 -25.61 -10.55 -14.08
C PHE A 237 -25.73 -12.01 -13.66
N ASP A 238 -24.99 -12.90 -14.32
CA ASP A 238 -24.91 -14.32 -13.99
C ASP A 238 -23.48 -14.70 -13.53
N ASP A 239 -23.19 -15.99 -13.40
CA ASP A 239 -21.89 -16.47 -12.93
C ASP A 239 -20.73 -16.25 -13.92
N ARG A 240 -21.04 -15.87 -15.16
CA ARG A 240 -20.05 -15.45 -16.17
C ARG A 240 -19.60 -14.00 -15.98
N HIS A 241 -20.20 -13.28 -15.03
CA HIS A 241 -19.87 -11.89 -14.76
C HIS A 241 -19.04 -11.74 -13.49
N ARG A 242 -18.06 -10.83 -13.54
CA ARG A 242 -17.31 -10.34 -12.38
C ARG A 242 -17.46 -8.83 -12.29
N LEU A 243 -17.62 -8.32 -11.07
CA LEU A 243 -17.83 -6.91 -10.78
C LEU A 243 -16.70 -6.40 -9.91
N LEU A 244 -16.05 -5.33 -10.33
CA LEU A 244 -15.00 -4.63 -9.59
C LEU A 244 -15.36 -3.13 -9.49
N LEU A 245 -14.76 -2.45 -8.52
CA LEU A 245 -14.88 -1.00 -8.37
C LEU A 245 -13.50 -0.36 -8.50
N SER A 246 -13.38 0.69 -9.30
CA SER A 246 -12.13 1.43 -9.50
C SER A 246 -12.44 2.81 -10.06
N ASP A 247 -11.70 3.85 -9.67
CA ASP A 247 -11.79 5.18 -10.29
C ASP A 247 -11.05 5.16 -11.64
N TRP A 248 -11.76 4.80 -12.71
CA TRP A 248 -11.15 4.53 -14.02
C TRP A 248 -10.70 5.80 -14.74
N ASN A 249 -11.44 6.90 -14.54
CA ASN A 249 -11.19 8.16 -15.24
C ASN A 249 -10.48 9.22 -14.37
N GLY A 250 -10.20 8.93 -13.08
CA GLY A 250 -9.50 9.84 -12.19
C GLY A 250 -10.36 11.00 -11.69
N ASP A 251 -11.70 10.90 -11.77
CA ASP A 251 -12.62 11.91 -11.21
C ASP A 251 -12.84 11.74 -9.70
N GLY A 252 -12.20 10.69 -9.13
CA GLY A 252 -12.22 10.27 -7.75
C GLY A 252 -13.46 9.46 -7.37
N HIS A 253 -14.47 9.32 -8.24
CA HIS A 253 -15.63 8.50 -7.97
C HIS A 253 -15.34 7.08 -8.48
N SER A 254 -15.58 6.08 -7.63
CA SER A 254 -15.39 4.70 -8.08
C SER A 254 -16.39 4.34 -9.17
N ASP A 255 -15.87 3.90 -10.31
CA ASP A 255 -16.62 3.39 -11.44
C ASP A 255 -16.85 1.88 -11.32
N LEU A 256 -17.92 1.38 -11.93
CA LEU A 256 -18.20 -0.04 -11.98
C LEU A 256 -17.52 -0.67 -13.20
N VAL A 257 -16.66 -1.65 -12.95
CA VAL A 257 -16.04 -2.49 -13.98
C VAL A 257 -16.76 -3.83 -14.01
N VAL A 258 -17.35 -4.15 -15.16
CA VAL A 258 -18.07 -5.41 -15.42
C VAL A 258 -17.25 -6.23 -16.40
N LEU A 259 -16.80 -7.42 -15.98
CA LEU A 259 -16.14 -8.38 -16.85
C LEU A 259 -17.11 -9.49 -17.21
N GLN A 260 -17.36 -9.68 -18.50
CA GLN A 260 -18.07 -10.83 -19.04
C GLN A 260 -17.04 -11.86 -19.52
N GLN A 261 -16.88 -12.93 -18.75
CA GLN A 261 -15.82 -13.91 -18.92
C GLN A 261 -16.00 -14.79 -20.17
N SER A 262 -17.24 -15.14 -20.51
CA SER A 262 -17.54 -16.07 -21.60
C SER A 262 -18.93 -15.86 -22.22
N GLY A 263 -19.18 -16.51 -23.35
CA GLY A 263 -20.42 -16.37 -24.13
C GLY A 263 -20.63 -14.95 -24.67
N THR A 264 -19.53 -14.26 -24.97
CA THR A 264 -19.47 -12.95 -25.62
C THR A 264 -19.49 -13.12 -27.14
N THR A 265 -19.97 -12.09 -27.85
CA THR A 265 -19.98 -12.10 -29.33
C THR A 265 -18.57 -12.05 -29.91
N SER A 266 -17.64 -11.40 -29.20
CA SER A 266 -16.23 -11.35 -29.60
C SER A 266 -15.49 -12.67 -29.46
N GLY A 267 -16.04 -13.64 -28.71
CA GLY A 267 -15.33 -14.87 -28.35
C GLY A 267 -14.16 -14.66 -27.39
N ALA A 268 -14.02 -13.46 -26.82
CA ALA A 268 -13.00 -13.06 -25.85
C ALA A 268 -13.65 -12.56 -24.56
N THR A 269 -12.87 -12.39 -23.50
CA THR A 269 -13.40 -11.70 -22.30
C THR A 269 -13.72 -10.24 -22.64
N GLU A 270 -14.91 -9.77 -22.29
CA GLU A 270 -15.32 -8.37 -22.53
C GLU A 270 -15.39 -7.58 -21.24
N VAL A 271 -14.95 -6.33 -21.29
CA VAL A 271 -14.97 -5.38 -20.17
C VAL A 271 -15.89 -4.22 -20.52
N ARG A 272 -16.79 -3.87 -19.58
CA ARG A 272 -17.59 -2.64 -19.62
C ARG A 272 -17.31 -1.83 -18.36
N ILE A 273 -17.11 -0.53 -18.52
CA ILE A 273 -16.88 0.40 -17.40
C ILE A 273 -17.95 1.46 -17.41
N VAL A 274 -18.61 1.68 -16.27
CA VAL A 274 -19.74 2.59 -16.13
C VAL A 274 -19.46 3.60 -15.02
N SER A 275 -19.67 4.89 -15.31
CA SER A 275 -19.22 5.98 -14.45
C SER A 275 -19.97 6.06 -13.12
N GLY A 276 -19.24 6.05 -12.01
CA GLY A 276 -19.77 6.28 -10.66
C GLY A 276 -20.29 7.70 -10.47
N ALA A 277 -19.58 8.71 -11.00
CA ALA A 277 -20.01 10.11 -10.96
C ALA A 277 -21.38 10.34 -11.60
N SER A 278 -21.69 9.57 -12.66
CA SER A 278 -23.00 9.60 -13.33
C SER A 278 -24.10 8.80 -12.62
N LYS A 279 -23.82 8.22 -11.44
CA LYS A 279 -24.67 7.19 -10.79
C LYS A 279 -24.91 5.99 -11.71
N PHE A 280 -23.84 5.51 -12.32
CA PHE A 280 -23.81 4.38 -13.26
C PHE A 280 -24.76 4.52 -14.47
N GLN A 281 -24.93 5.74 -14.99
CA GLN A 281 -25.74 6.02 -16.18
C GLN A 281 -24.90 6.13 -17.46
N HIS A 282 -23.63 6.49 -17.35
CA HIS A 282 -22.76 6.76 -18.50
C HIS A 282 -21.74 5.64 -18.68
N LEU A 283 -21.73 5.01 -19.86
CA LEU A 283 -20.71 4.04 -20.25
C LEU A 283 -19.41 4.78 -20.57
N LEU A 284 -18.33 4.42 -19.89
CA LEU A 284 -16.97 4.95 -20.11
C LEU A 284 -16.17 4.09 -21.10
N LEU A 285 -16.34 2.77 -21.06
CA LEU A 285 -15.63 1.83 -21.92
C LEU A 285 -16.47 0.60 -22.20
N HIS A 286 -16.40 0.08 -23.42
CA HIS A 286 -16.78 -1.31 -23.76
C HIS A 286 -15.75 -1.85 -24.74
N THR A 287 -15.05 -2.92 -24.34
CA THR A 287 -13.93 -3.47 -25.10
C THR A 287 -13.82 -4.98 -24.91
N ALA A 288 -13.34 -5.69 -25.93
CA ALA A 288 -12.85 -7.06 -25.78
C ALA A 288 -11.35 -7.00 -25.45
N ILE A 289 -10.93 -7.62 -24.35
CA ILE A 289 -9.51 -7.66 -23.99
C ILE A 289 -8.78 -8.72 -24.84
N PRO A 290 -7.46 -8.60 -25.07
CA PRO A 290 -6.64 -9.58 -25.80
C PRO A 290 -6.44 -10.91 -25.04
N LEU A 291 -7.47 -11.36 -24.33
CA LEU A 291 -7.55 -12.61 -23.59
C LEU A 291 -8.82 -13.34 -24.03
N GLY A 292 -8.69 -14.62 -24.37
CA GLY A 292 -9.82 -15.46 -24.76
C GLY A 292 -10.91 -15.57 -23.67
N PRO A 293 -11.89 -16.47 -23.84
CA PRO A 293 -12.87 -16.72 -22.82
C PRO A 293 -12.18 -17.13 -21.52
N THR A 294 -12.55 -16.49 -20.43
CA THR A 294 -12.08 -16.82 -19.08
C THR A 294 -13.13 -17.60 -18.31
N ASP A 295 -12.73 -18.14 -17.17
CA ASP A 295 -13.56 -19.03 -16.35
C ASP A 295 -13.20 -18.90 -14.86
N VAL A 296 -13.63 -19.86 -14.05
CA VAL A 296 -13.37 -19.90 -12.59
C VAL A 296 -11.88 -19.97 -12.21
N ARG A 297 -10.98 -20.28 -13.16
CA ARG A 297 -9.54 -20.27 -12.94
C ARG A 297 -8.94 -18.86 -13.05
N HIS A 298 -9.73 -17.86 -13.42
CA HIS A 298 -9.29 -16.48 -13.59
C HIS A 298 -9.87 -15.59 -12.49
N GLU A 299 -9.00 -14.82 -11.84
CA GLU A 299 -9.34 -13.78 -10.88
C GLU A 299 -8.89 -12.43 -11.42
N PHE A 300 -9.62 -11.37 -11.08
CA PHE A 300 -9.44 -10.04 -11.65
C PHE A 300 -9.33 -9.00 -10.55
N ALA A 301 -8.44 -8.03 -10.74
CA ALA A 301 -8.33 -6.85 -9.89
C ALA A 301 -7.99 -5.61 -10.72
N MET A 302 -8.30 -4.43 -10.17
CA MET A 302 -7.91 -3.14 -10.76
C MET A 302 -6.82 -2.52 -9.89
N ALA A 303 -5.74 -2.05 -10.51
CA ALA A 303 -4.69 -1.29 -9.84
C ALA A 303 -3.90 -0.48 -10.88
N ASP A 304 -3.40 0.70 -10.51
CA ASP A 304 -2.45 1.46 -11.33
C ASP A 304 -1.07 0.77 -11.25
N TRP A 305 -0.84 -0.21 -12.12
CA TRP A 305 0.32 -1.13 -12.07
C TRP A 305 1.61 -0.43 -12.45
N ASN A 306 1.54 0.50 -13.40
CA ASN A 306 2.68 1.24 -13.91
C ASN A 306 2.84 2.66 -13.32
N PHE A 307 1.90 3.06 -12.45
CA PHE A 307 1.86 4.36 -11.77
C PHE A 307 1.69 5.55 -12.74
N ASP A 308 0.89 5.37 -13.79
CA ASP A 308 0.56 6.42 -14.78
C ASP A 308 -0.73 7.20 -14.45
N GLY A 309 -1.42 6.83 -13.36
CA GLY A 309 -2.65 7.46 -12.91
C GLY A 309 -3.91 6.87 -13.55
N ARG A 310 -3.81 5.83 -14.37
CA ARG A 310 -4.95 5.07 -14.89
C ARG A 310 -4.92 3.64 -14.34
N PRO A 311 -6.04 3.14 -13.77
CA PRO A 311 -6.09 1.76 -13.33
C PRO A 311 -5.91 0.77 -14.48
N ASP A 312 -5.02 -0.20 -14.28
CA ASP A 312 -4.79 -1.36 -15.14
C ASP A 312 -5.64 -2.55 -14.68
N LEU A 313 -5.89 -3.48 -15.60
CA LEU A 313 -6.57 -4.74 -15.28
C LEU A 313 -5.54 -5.84 -15.02
N VAL A 314 -5.50 -6.34 -13.79
CA VAL A 314 -4.67 -7.48 -13.40
C VAL A 314 -5.51 -8.76 -13.49
N VAL A 315 -5.02 -9.74 -14.23
CA VAL A 315 -5.62 -11.07 -14.40
C VAL A 315 -4.70 -12.11 -13.79
N THR A 316 -5.18 -12.81 -12.77
CA THR A 316 -4.47 -13.96 -12.19
C THR A 316 -5.09 -15.25 -12.68
N GLN A 317 -4.35 -16.03 -13.47
CA GLN A 317 -4.74 -17.37 -13.90
C GLN A 317 -4.17 -18.41 -12.93
N LYS A 318 -5.06 -19.04 -12.17
CA LYS A 318 -4.74 -19.95 -11.06
C LYS A 318 -4.16 -21.27 -11.53
N SER A 319 -4.73 -21.84 -12.59
CA SER A 319 -4.38 -23.17 -13.10
C SER A 319 -4.66 -23.33 -14.59
N GLY A 320 -4.20 -24.44 -15.17
CA GLY A 320 -4.29 -24.72 -16.61
C GLY A 320 -3.45 -23.75 -17.45
N THR A 321 -2.39 -23.21 -16.85
CA THR A 321 -1.41 -22.31 -17.45
C THR A 321 -0.34 -23.11 -18.21
N ALA A 322 0.29 -22.48 -19.19
CA ALA A 322 1.36 -23.11 -19.97
C ALA A 322 2.59 -23.40 -19.10
N SER A 323 2.88 -22.53 -18.13
CA SER A 323 3.98 -22.71 -17.18
C SER A 323 3.74 -23.79 -16.12
N GLY A 324 2.50 -24.26 -15.94
CA GLY A 324 2.10 -25.09 -14.81
C GLY A 324 2.11 -24.37 -13.46
N ARG A 325 2.27 -23.04 -13.45
CA ARG A 325 2.30 -22.17 -12.26
C ARG A 325 1.14 -21.19 -12.28
N THR A 326 0.92 -20.47 -11.19
CA THR A 326 -0.01 -19.33 -11.23
C THR A 326 0.60 -18.23 -12.10
N GLU A 327 -0.13 -17.74 -13.11
CA GLU A 327 0.32 -16.69 -14.03
C GLU A 327 -0.43 -15.39 -13.79
N VAL A 328 0.27 -14.25 -13.89
CA VAL A 328 -0.31 -12.92 -13.82
C VAL A 328 -0.10 -12.21 -15.15
N ARG A 329 -1.18 -11.65 -15.69
CA ARG A 329 -1.17 -10.79 -16.88
C ARG A 329 -1.78 -9.45 -16.53
N VAL A 330 -1.16 -8.38 -17.00
CA VAL A 330 -1.58 -7.01 -16.70
C VAL A 330 -1.88 -6.30 -17.99
N LEU A 331 -3.09 -5.76 -18.12
CA LEU A 331 -3.53 -5.00 -19.28
C LEU A 331 -3.57 -3.50 -18.97
N ASP A 332 -2.92 -2.74 -19.83
CA ASP A 332 -2.69 -1.30 -19.73
C ASP A 332 -4.00 -0.51 -19.84
N GLY A 333 -4.38 0.18 -18.77
CA GLY A 333 -5.52 1.09 -18.68
C GLY A 333 -5.42 2.26 -19.65
N ALA A 334 -4.21 2.82 -19.83
CA ALA A 334 -3.96 3.89 -20.79
C ALA A 334 -4.15 3.46 -22.24
N SER A 335 -4.04 2.16 -22.52
CA SER A 335 -4.34 1.55 -23.83
C SER A 335 -5.81 1.14 -24.01
N PHE A 336 -6.69 1.48 -23.05
CA PHE A 336 -8.06 0.95 -22.97
C PHE A 336 -8.08 -0.59 -22.90
N LEU A 337 -7.16 -1.17 -22.13
CA LEU A 337 -7.01 -2.61 -21.90
C LEU A 337 -6.67 -3.41 -23.18
N ARG A 338 -6.01 -2.79 -24.16
CA ARG A 338 -5.64 -3.43 -25.44
C ARG A 338 -4.20 -3.95 -25.48
N ARG A 339 -3.33 -3.48 -24.60
CA ARG A 339 -1.91 -3.81 -24.54
C ARG A 339 -1.56 -4.48 -23.21
N TYR A 340 -0.72 -5.51 -23.25
CA TYR A 340 -0.13 -6.08 -22.04
C TYR A 340 1.00 -5.19 -21.52
N LEU A 341 0.98 -4.87 -20.22
CA LEU A 341 2.13 -4.33 -19.50
C LEU A 341 3.07 -5.44 -19.04
N GLN A 342 2.50 -6.59 -18.67
CA GLN A 342 3.25 -7.71 -18.12
C GLN A 342 2.51 -9.02 -18.34
N GLU A 343 3.28 -10.08 -18.60
CA GLU A 343 2.83 -11.47 -18.60
C GLU A 343 3.92 -12.29 -17.92
N THR A 344 3.64 -12.86 -16.75
CA THR A 344 4.66 -13.56 -15.96
C THR A 344 4.09 -14.78 -15.24
N ALA A 345 4.88 -15.85 -15.18
CA ALA A 345 4.63 -16.98 -14.29
C ALA A 345 5.20 -16.64 -12.92
N THR A 346 4.39 -16.70 -11.88
CA THR A 346 4.82 -16.34 -10.51
C THR A 346 5.67 -17.44 -9.86
N VAL A 347 6.35 -17.13 -8.76
CA VAL A 347 6.96 -18.16 -7.90
C VAL A 347 5.91 -19.02 -7.17
N LEU A 348 4.63 -18.67 -7.20
CA LEU A 348 3.57 -19.54 -6.70
C LEU A 348 3.35 -20.70 -7.68
N GLY A 349 3.24 -21.92 -7.14
CA GLY A 349 2.83 -23.09 -7.93
C GLY A 349 1.41 -22.95 -8.50
N PRO A 350 0.85 -24.03 -9.07
CA PRO A 350 -0.55 -24.02 -9.47
C PRO A 350 -1.43 -23.75 -8.25
N SER A 351 -2.46 -22.94 -8.44
CA SER A 351 -3.44 -22.58 -7.41
C SER A 351 -4.86 -22.94 -7.87
N ASP A 352 -5.81 -22.86 -6.93
CA ASP A 352 -7.19 -23.33 -7.13
C ASP A 352 -8.20 -22.52 -6.30
N ALA A 353 -9.37 -23.10 -6.03
CA ALA A 353 -10.42 -22.47 -5.23
C ALA A 353 -10.02 -22.18 -3.77
N CYS A 354 -8.96 -22.81 -3.23
CA CYS A 354 -8.37 -22.47 -1.94
C CYS A 354 -7.55 -21.18 -1.96
N TYR A 355 -7.37 -20.52 -3.11
CA TYR A 355 -6.59 -19.29 -3.22
C TYR A 355 -7.47 -18.11 -3.64
N ALA A 356 -7.21 -16.96 -3.02
CA ALA A 356 -7.70 -15.65 -3.43
C ALA A 356 -6.51 -14.69 -3.58
N PHE A 357 -6.69 -13.65 -4.37
CA PHE A 357 -5.62 -12.72 -4.72
C PHE A 357 -6.07 -11.28 -4.49
N ALA A 358 -5.12 -10.44 -4.08
CA ALA A 358 -5.31 -9.01 -4.02
C ALA A 358 -4.04 -8.31 -4.52
N VAL A 359 -4.17 -7.08 -4.99
CA VAL A 359 -3.08 -6.31 -5.59
C VAL A 359 -3.00 -4.95 -4.92
N ALA A 360 -1.79 -4.54 -4.58
CA ALA A 360 -1.47 -3.21 -4.07
C ALA A 360 0.05 -3.08 -3.98
N ASP A 361 0.57 -1.87 -3.92
CA ASP A 361 1.98 -1.63 -3.57
C ASP A 361 2.17 -1.83 -2.05
N TRP A 362 2.62 -3.02 -1.66
CA TRP A 362 2.55 -3.53 -0.29
C TRP A 362 3.68 -3.00 0.58
N ASN A 363 4.85 -2.82 -0.04
CA ASN A 363 6.03 -2.25 0.60
C ASN A 363 6.22 -0.76 0.24
N ALA A 364 5.36 -0.17 -0.58
CA ALA A 364 5.46 1.21 -1.05
C ALA A 364 6.71 1.53 -1.86
N ASP A 365 7.26 0.54 -2.58
CA ASP A 365 8.46 0.70 -3.41
C ASP A 365 8.16 1.24 -4.83
N GLY A 366 6.90 1.53 -5.13
CA GLY A 366 6.47 1.99 -6.44
C GLY A 366 6.32 0.86 -7.46
N ARG A 367 6.10 -0.38 -6.99
CA ARG A 367 5.66 -1.53 -7.79
C ARG A 367 4.45 -2.17 -7.12
N VAL A 368 3.45 -2.53 -7.92
CA VAL A 368 2.30 -3.25 -7.40
C VAL A 368 2.70 -4.69 -7.11
N ASP A 369 2.44 -5.14 -5.89
CA ASP A 369 2.63 -6.50 -5.41
C ASP A 369 1.35 -7.32 -5.52
N VAL A 370 1.47 -8.64 -5.39
CA VAL A 370 0.33 -9.56 -5.39
C VAL A 370 0.27 -10.32 -4.08
N ALA A 371 -0.73 -10.04 -3.25
CA ALA A 371 -1.04 -10.83 -2.08
C ALA A 371 -1.77 -12.12 -2.46
N VAL A 372 -1.28 -13.22 -1.92
CA VAL A 372 -1.78 -14.59 -2.08
C VAL A 372 -2.39 -15.02 -0.75
N ILE A 373 -3.71 -15.16 -0.73
CA ILE A 373 -4.46 -15.61 0.44
C ILE A 373 -4.80 -17.08 0.24
N GLN A 374 -4.08 -17.97 0.93
CA GLN A 374 -4.39 -19.39 0.94
C GLN A 374 -5.40 -19.70 2.06
N LYS A 375 -6.64 -19.95 1.64
CA LYS A 375 -7.82 -20.13 2.49
C LYS A 375 -7.89 -21.51 3.15
N CYS A 376 -7.40 -22.53 2.45
CA CYS A 376 -7.45 -23.93 2.89
C CYS A 376 -6.26 -24.75 2.39
N GLY A 377 -6.08 -25.94 2.98
CA GLY A 377 -4.98 -26.86 2.64
C GLY A 377 -3.59 -26.35 3.06
N THR A 378 -3.53 -25.40 3.99
CA THR A 378 -2.30 -24.80 4.49
C THR A 378 -1.60 -25.71 5.49
N LYS A 379 -0.28 -25.54 5.64
CA LYS A 379 0.52 -26.30 6.61
C LYS A 379 0.15 -25.95 8.05
N SER A 380 -0.18 -24.68 8.30
CA SER A 380 -0.61 -24.24 9.64
C SER A 380 -2.04 -24.67 10.00
N GLY A 381 -2.84 -25.16 9.05
CA GLY A 381 -4.27 -25.38 9.24
C GLY A 381 -5.07 -24.09 9.45
N ARG A 382 -4.51 -22.93 9.07
CA ARG A 382 -5.09 -21.59 9.18
C ARG A 382 -5.09 -20.90 7.82
N THR A 383 -5.85 -19.82 7.64
CA THR A 383 -5.64 -18.98 6.46
C THR A 383 -4.23 -18.37 6.51
N GLU A 384 -3.48 -18.47 5.42
CA GLU A 384 -2.11 -17.94 5.29
C GLU A 384 -2.09 -16.82 4.25
N VAL A 385 -1.36 -15.74 4.54
CA VAL A 385 -1.15 -14.62 3.62
C VAL A 385 0.32 -14.57 3.24
N ARG A 386 0.58 -14.61 1.93
CA ARG A 386 1.89 -14.38 1.33
C ARG A 386 1.82 -13.19 0.40
N VAL A 387 2.92 -12.50 0.18
CA VAL A 387 2.97 -11.35 -0.73
C VAL A 387 4.09 -11.57 -1.74
N LEU A 388 3.74 -11.58 -3.01
CA LEU A 388 4.67 -11.68 -4.13
C LEU A 388 5.16 -10.29 -4.52
N ASP A 389 6.47 -10.13 -4.55
CA ASP A 389 7.17 -8.87 -4.79
C ASP A 389 7.10 -8.47 -6.27
N GLY A 390 6.42 -7.37 -6.57
CA GLY A 390 6.31 -6.76 -7.90
C GLY A 390 7.67 -6.32 -8.45
N ALA A 391 8.58 -5.83 -7.59
CA ALA A 391 9.93 -5.45 -8.00
C ALA A 391 10.79 -6.64 -8.45
N SER A 392 10.39 -7.87 -8.11
CA SER A 392 11.05 -9.11 -8.52
C SER A 392 10.37 -9.82 -9.70
N ASP A 393 9.46 -9.16 -10.42
CA ASP A 393 8.57 -9.81 -11.40
C ASP A 393 7.78 -10.99 -10.80
N LEU A 394 7.35 -10.84 -9.54
CA LEU A 394 6.60 -11.82 -8.76
C LEU A 394 7.36 -13.14 -8.52
N GLN A 395 8.70 -13.09 -8.50
CA GLN A 395 9.57 -14.25 -8.27
C GLN A 395 10.01 -14.42 -6.81
N ARG A 396 9.77 -13.43 -5.95
CA ARG A 396 10.16 -13.43 -4.54
C ARG A 396 8.96 -13.18 -3.63
N TYR A 397 8.97 -13.79 -2.45
CA TYR A 397 8.02 -13.46 -1.40
C TYR A 397 8.57 -12.31 -0.53
N LEU A 398 7.78 -11.24 -0.34
CA LEU A 398 8.06 -10.21 0.66
C LEU A 398 7.74 -10.70 2.07
N GLN A 399 6.70 -11.53 2.18
CA GLN A 399 6.16 -12.00 3.44
C GLN A 399 5.51 -13.37 3.27
N ASP A 400 5.58 -14.16 4.34
CA ASP A 400 4.79 -15.37 4.55
C ASP A 400 4.32 -15.39 6.01
N SER A 401 3.01 -15.42 6.24
CA SER A 401 2.45 -15.32 7.60
C SER A 401 1.15 -16.10 7.76
N PRO A 402 1.07 -17.03 8.73
CA PRO A 402 -0.22 -17.56 9.16
C PRO A 402 -1.01 -16.46 9.86
N THR A 403 -2.32 -16.44 9.62
CA THR A 403 -3.23 -15.48 10.25
C THR A 403 -3.88 -16.09 11.50
N PRO A 404 -4.44 -15.27 12.40
CA PRO A 404 -5.29 -15.75 13.49
C PRO A 404 -6.65 -16.27 12.99
N LEU A 405 -6.94 -16.31 11.69
CA LEU A 405 -8.14 -16.93 11.17
C LEU A 405 -7.93 -18.45 11.01
N GLY A 406 -8.97 -19.23 11.32
CA GLY A 406 -9.01 -20.64 10.89
C GLY A 406 -9.10 -20.74 9.36
N PRO A 407 -9.27 -21.95 8.80
CA PRO A 407 -9.52 -22.11 7.38
C PRO A 407 -10.74 -21.29 6.93
N THR A 408 -10.62 -20.64 5.78
CA THR A 408 -11.68 -19.86 5.15
C THR A 408 -12.17 -20.57 3.89
N ASP A 409 -13.31 -20.13 3.35
CA ASP A 409 -14.04 -20.81 2.29
C ASP A 409 -14.54 -19.83 1.21
N ALA A 410 -15.42 -20.29 0.30
CA ALA A 410 -15.99 -19.46 -0.76
C ALA A 410 -16.89 -18.30 -0.26
N ARG A 411 -17.29 -18.30 1.01
CA ARG A 411 -18.06 -17.18 1.60
C ARG A 411 -17.18 -16.03 2.06
N HIS A 412 -15.86 -16.18 2.01
CA HIS A 412 -14.92 -15.16 2.42
C HIS A 412 -14.40 -14.40 1.19
N THR A 413 -14.50 -13.08 1.24
CA THR A 413 -13.85 -12.15 0.31
C THR A 413 -12.78 -11.37 1.05
N PHE A 414 -11.75 -10.96 0.32
CA PHE A 414 -10.57 -10.31 0.87
C PHE A 414 -10.38 -8.98 0.17
N THR A 415 -10.21 -7.91 0.94
CA THR A 415 -9.96 -6.56 0.43
C THR A 415 -8.79 -5.97 1.17
N VAL A 416 -7.94 -5.26 0.44
CA VAL A 416 -6.72 -4.65 0.97
C VAL A 416 -6.94 -3.16 1.06
N ALA A 417 -6.74 -2.60 2.24
CA ALA A 417 -6.87 -1.17 2.48
C ALA A 417 -6.19 -0.79 3.80
N ASP A 418 -5.72 0.44 3.93
CA ASP A 418 -5.32 0.99 5.23
C ASP A 418 -6.58 1.27 6.07
N PHE A 419 -6.95 0.35 6.96
CA PHE A 419 -8.21 0.40 7.69
C PHE A 419 -8.11 1.29 8.94
N ASN A 420 -6.94 1.33 9.58
CA ASN A 420 -6.72 2.08 10.83
C ASN A 420 -5.99 3.42 10.63
N GLY A 421 -5.58 3.76 9.41
CA GLY A 421 -4.88 5.00 9.07
C GLY A 421 -3.39 4.99 9.46
N ASP A 422 -2.79 3.82 9.63
CA ASP A 422 -1.37 3.67 9.98
C ASP A 422 -0.45 3.49 8.76
N LEU A 423 -0.99 3.62 7.55
CA LEU A 423 -0.31 3.47 6.26
C LEU A 423 0.22 2.07 5.97
N ASN A 424 -0.06 1.08 6.81
CA ASN A 424 0.12 -0.33 6.47
C ASN A 424 -1.18 -0.85 5.90
N LEU A 425 -1.07 -1.54 4.76
CA LEU A 425 -2.24 -2.15 4.17
C LEU A 425 -2.73 -3.27 5.08
N ASP A 426 -3.97 -3.17 5.53
CA ASP A 426 -4.66 -4.20 6.28
C ASP A 426 -5.41 -5.14 5.34
N LEU A 427 -5.67 -6.37 5.81
CA LEU A 427 -6.51 -7.31 5.09
C LEU A 427 -7.89 -7.38 5.72
N VAL A 428 -8.87 -6.75 5.07
CA VAL A 428 -10.29 -6.79 5.43
C VAL A 428 -10.90 -8.08 4.89
N VAL A 429 -11.23 -8.99 5.80
CA VAL A 429 -11.88 -10.26 5.51
C VAL A 429 -13.38 -10.10 5.72
N THR A 430 -14.15 -10.20 4.64
CA THR A 430 -15.61 -10.13 4.70
C THR A 430 -16.19 -11.52 4.51
N GLN A 431 -16.91 -12.00 5.52
CA GLN A 431 -17.60 -13.28 5.51
C GLN A 431 -19.08 -13.05 5.22
N LYS A 432 -19.59 -13.65 4.13
CA LYS A 432 -21.03 -13.69 3.80
C LYS A 432 -21.83 -14.40 4.88
N SER A 433 -23.13 -14.14 4.90
CA SER A 433 -24.05 -14.81 5.83
C SER A 433 -24.06 -16.34 5.61
N GLY A 434 -24.45 -17.09 6.63
CA GLY A 434 -24.46 -18.54 6.57
C GLY A 434 -25.50 -19.17 7.50
N ALA A 435 -25.58 -20.50 7.49
CA ALA A 435 -26.57 -21.23 8.28
C ALA A 435 -26.60 -20.89 9.79
N LYS A 436 -25.49 -20.36 10.34
CA LYS A 436 -25.34 -20.00 11.76
C LYS A 436 -25.45 -18.50 12.04
N SER A 437 -25.55 -17.64 11.02
CA SER A 437 -25.63 -16.18 11.16
C SER A 437 -26.27 -15.57 9.92
N ASP A 438 -27.31 -14.76 10.12
CA ASP A 438 -27.99 -13.96 9.10
C ASP A 438 -27.21 -12.68 8.72
N ARG A 439 -25.98 -12.54 9.19
CA ARG A 439 -25.19 -11.32 9.05
C ARG A 439 -23.89 -11.55 8.30
N THR A 440 -23.57 -10.59 7.45
CA THR A 440 -22.22 -10.39 6.93
C THR A 440 -21.31 -9.88 8.05
N VAL A 441 -20.14 -10.48 8.20
CA VAL A 441 -19.17 -10.17 9.26
C VAL A 441 -17.86 -9.70 8.64
N LEU A 442 -17.28 -8.64 9.18
CA LEU A 442 -15.94 -8.17 8.80
C LEU A 442 -14.95 -8.47 9.94
N GLN A 443 -13.78 -8.99 9.57
CA GLN A 443 -12.62 -9.13 10.44
C GLN A 443 -11.44 -8.47 9.73
N VAL A 444 -10.67 -7.66 10.45
CA VAL A 444 -9.56 -6.92 9.85
C VAL A 444 -8.26 -7.46 10.42
N LEU A 445 -7.35 -7.88 9.56
CA LEU A 445 -6.02 -8.34 9.93
C LEU A 445 -5.03 -7.19 9.80
N ASP A 446 -4.27 -6.95 10.86
CA ASP A 446 -3.34 -5.84 11.00
C ASP A 446 -2.10 -6.03 10.11
N GLY A 447 -1.93 -5.14 9.13
CA GLY A 447 -0.78 -5.11 8.22
C GLY A 447 0.53 -4.83 8.95
N ALA A 448 0.53 -3.92 9.93
CA ALA A 448 1.72 -3.59 10.72
C ALA A 448 2.21 -4.78 11.55
N ALA A 449 1.29 -5.67 11.94
CA ALA A 449 1.60 -6.92 12.62
C ALA A 449 1.83 -8.11 11.68
N GLN A 450 2.06 -7.87 10.38
CA GLN A 450 2.22 -8.92 9.37
C GLN A 450 1.04 -9.91 9.36
N TYR A 451 -0.18 -9.41 9.53
CA TYR A 451 -1.44 -10.18 9.58
C TYR A 451 -1.52 -11.21 10.71
N ARG A 452 -0.61 -11.18 11.69
CA ARG A 452 -0.64 -12.09 12.85
C ARG A 452 -1.67 -11.67 13.91
N ASN A 453 -2.16 -10.44 13.84
CA ASN A 453 -3.12 -9.87 14.78
C ASN A 453 -4.41 -9.44 14.05
N LEU A 454 -5.52 -9.46 14.79
CA LEU A 454 -6.77 -8.81 14.38
C LEU A 454 -6.79 -7.37 14.89
N LEU A 455 -7.26 -6.44 14.06
CA LEU A 455 -7.66 -5.12 14.50
C LEU A 455 -9.05 -5.18 15.14
N GLY A 456 -9.08 -5.09 16.47
CA GLY A 456 -10.31 -5.05 17.23
C GLY A 456 -11.12 -6.36 17.20
N LYS A 457 -12.44 -6.23 17.44
CA LYS A 457 -13.38 -7.36 17.45
C LYS A 457 -14.08 -7.48 16.09
N PRO A 458 -14.57 -8.68 15.70
CA PRO A 458 -15.37 -8.84 14.48
C PRO A 458 -16.55 -7.86 14.42
N ILE A 459 -16.74 -7.25 13.25
CA ILE A 459 -17.77 -6.24 12.99
C ILE A 459 -18.96 -6.92 12.32
N ASN A 460 -20.09 -6.98 13.03
CA ASN A 460 -21.32 -7.57 12.51
C ASN A 460 -22.16 -6.50 11.79
N THR A 461 -22.39 -6.68 10.50
CA THR A 461 -23.26 -5.78 9.72
C THR A 461 -24.74 -6.10 9.95
N ARG A 462 -25.63 -5.26 9.41
CA ARG A 462 -27.09 -5.50 9.40
C ARG A 462 -27.59 -6.03 8.06
N VAL A 463 -26.71 -6.53 7.20
CA VAL A 463 -27.05 -7.00 5.85
C VAL A 463 -26.75 -8.49 5.73
N SER A 464 -27.76 -9.24 5.30
CA SER A 464 -27.62 -10.64 4.91
C SER A 464 -27.12 -10.71 3.47
N THR A 465 -26.09 -11.53 3.23
CA THR A 465 -25.48 -11.72 1.91
C THR A 465 -25.23 -13.19 1.63
N ASP A 466 -25.26 -13.55 0.35
CA ASP A 466 -25.13 -14.91 -0.17
C ASP A 466 -24.36 -14.89 -1.50
N ASP A 467 -24.37 -16.00 -2.26
CA ASP A 467 -23.63 -16.13 -3.52
C ASP A 467 -24.11 -15.21 -4.64
N ARG A 468 -25.30 -14.63 -4.51
CA ARG A 468 -25.83 -13.60 -5.41
C ARG A 468 -25.17 -12.24 -5.18
N HIS A 469 -24.47 -12.07 -4.07
CA HIS A 469 -23.86 -10.80 -3.68
C HIS A 469 -22.36 -10.76 -3.99
N SER A 470 -21.90 -9.63 -4.55
CA SER A 470 -20.50 -9.21 -4.58
C SER A 470 -20.26 -8.18 -3.48
N LEU A 471 -19.09 -8.23 -2.84
CA LEU A 471 -18.75 -7.39 -1.71
C LEU A 471 -17.43 -6.66 -1.99
N SER A 472 -17.35 -5.38 -1.62
CA SER A 472 -16.13 -4.58 -1.71
C SER A 472 -16.04 -3.61 -0.54
N VAL A 473 -14.83 -3.30 -0.10
CA VAL A 473 -14.58 -2.35 0.99
C VAL A 473 -13.68 -1.23 0.46
N LEU A 474 -14.17 0.00 0.48
CA LEU A 474 -13.47 1.17 -0.03
C LEU A 474 -14.10 2.45 0.55
N ASP A 475 -13.35 3.55 0.58
CA ASP A 475 -13.89 4.86 0.98
C ASP A 475 -14.77 5.44 -0.15
N TRP A 476 -16.06 5.07 -0.14
CA TRP A 476 -16.99 5.37 -1.21
C TRP A 476 -17.38 6.85 -1.23
N ASN A 477 -17.51 7.47 -0.06
CA ASN A 477 -17.94 8.86 0.09
C ASN A 477 -16.78 9.85 0.29
N ARG A 478 -15.53 9.37 0.33
CA ARG A 478 -14.30 10.14 0.54
C ARG A 478 -14.25 10.83 1.90
N ASP A 479 -14.81 10.23 2.94
CA ASP A 479 -14.77 10.76 4.31
C ASP A 479 -13.54 10.28 5.11
N GLY A 480 -12.66 9.50 4.48
CA GLY A 480 -11.48 8.90 5.08
C GLY A 480 -11.78 7.62 5.86
N ARG A 481 -13.01 7.10 5.80
CA ARG A 481 -13.40 5.81 6.39
C ARG A 481 -13.81 4.86 5.29
N LEU A 482 -13.46 3.59 5.47
CA LEU A 482 -13.81 2.57 4.50
C LEU A 482 -15.29 2.16 4.66
N ASP A 483 -16.03 2.18 3.56
CA ASP A 483 -17.44 1.78 3.46
C ASP A 483 -17.55 0.34 2.93
N LEU A 484 -18.66 -0.34 3.26
CA LEU A 484 -18.98 -1.66 2.70
C LEU A 484 -19.97 -1.50 1.54
N VAL A 485 -19.53 -1.92 0.36
CA VAL A 485 -20.35 -1.97 -0.86
C VAL A 485 -20.85 -3.39 -1.08
N VAL A 486 -22.17 -3.54 -1.18
CA VAL A 486 -22.87 -4.81 -1.38
C VAL A 486 -23.66 -4.76 -2.68
N VAL A 487 -23.26 -5.54 -3.68
CA VAL A 487 -23.92 -5.59 -5.00
C VAL A 487 -24.64 -6.92 -5.19
N GLN A 488 -25.96 -6.91 -5.26
CA GLN A 488 -26.77 -8.08 -5.60
C GLN A 488 -26.86 -8.22 -7.13
N LYS A 489 -26.15 -9.21 -7.67
CA LYS A 489 -25.98 -9.47 -9.11
C LYS A 489 -27.25 -9.97 -9.80
N TYR A 490 -28.04 -10.78 -9.09
CA TYR A 490 -29.27 -11.39 -9.60
C TYR A 490 -30.26 -11.76 -8.49
N GLY A 491 -31.50 -12.05 -8.89
CA GLY A 491 -32.58 -12.46 -7.99
C GLY A 491 -33.04 -11.35 -7.05
N ALA A 492 -32.80 -10.08 -7.39
CA ALA A 492 -33.36 -8.94 -6.67
C ALA A 492 -34.85 -8.79 -7.01
N ALA A 493 -35.64 -8.24 -6.09
CA ALA A 493 -37.09 -8.09 -6.26
C ALA A 493 -37.46 -7.18 -7.44
N THR A 494 -36.58 -6.24 -7.80
CA THR A 494 -36.77 -5.35 -8.96
C THR A 494 -36.47 -6.03 -10.30
N GLY A 495 -35.91 -7.24 -10.29
CA GLY A 495 -35.41 -7.91 -11.50
C GLY A 495 -34.15 -7.28 -12.09
N ARG A 496 -33.48 -6.38 -11.35
CA ARG A 496 -32.25 -5.68 -11.76
C ARG A 496 -31.13 -5.90 -10.76
N THR A 497 -29.90 -5.56 -11.15
CA THR A 497 -28.78 -5.50 -10.21
C THR A 497 -28.99 -4.34 -9.23
N GLU A 498 -28.81 -4.58 -7.93
CA GLU A 498 -28.96 -3.57 -6.87
C GLU A 498 -27.67 -3.41 -6.06
N ALA A 499 -27.34 -2.19 -5.65
CA ALA A 499 -26.16 -1.90 -4.84
C ALA A 499 -26.55 -1.14 -3.57
N LYS A 500 -26.09 -1.65 -2.42
CA LYS A 500 -26.25 -1.05 -1.11
C LYS A 500 -24.90 -0.68 -0.52
N ILE A 501 -24.75 0.55 -0.07
CA ILE A 501 -23.53 1.09 0.52
C ILE A 501 -23.77 1.34 2.00
N LEU A 502 -22.93 0.77 2.87
CA LEU A 502 -22.99 0.96 4.31
C LEU A 502 -21.80 1.81 4.78
N ALA A 503 -22.09 2.89 5.48
CA ALA A 503 -21.06 3.84 5.95
C ALA A 503 -20.16 3.23 7.02
N GLY A 504 -18.84 3.43 6.94
CA GLY A 504 -17.82 2.99 7.91
C GLY A 504 -17.78 3.72 9.25
#